data_AF-A0A7C7QDW0-F1
#
_entry.id   AF-A0A7C7QDW0-F1
#
_cell.length_a   1.000
_cell.length_b   1.000
_cell.length_c   1.000
_cell.angle_alpha   90.00
_cell.angle_beta   90.00
_cell.angle_gamma   90.00
#
_symmetry.space_group_name_H-M   'P 1'
#
loop_
_entity.id
_entity.type
_entity.pdbx_description
1 polymer ?
#
loop_
_entity_poly.entity_id
_entity_poly.type
_entity_poly.pdbx_seq_one_letter_code
_entity_poly.pdbx_strand_id
1 'polypeptide(L)'
;MNLPLEDKIRERILLLRRFLYHLEWDWPNEVKTKVLGYLGLPQTQSVNLEDLVKKLSDAQLERLIQLSPVKDYYTFRGKHYTVRKGGIFEPHGSWEEVKNVAKQILKVHGKKGYALLKTLTEISEAPFEFIAAKASEIYGDRFYPSRLIAELRDKWDLAWEVGSRQYPRWVMPEEVKLAVSEVLAEFEAAPIPPLRTRDAEQEFLEVIRMEDEFKNYLSSLVKERLEETVKFGRELSPQYLINYLQDLYGPTIFFDHLLSITQQYSICDVDVVTEDGVKALSVGFNLALFGEPGTGKTFATKDMVLG
;
A
#
# COMPACT_ATOMS: atom_id res chain seq x y z
N MET A 1 5.82 1.35 27.26
CA MET A 1 5.52 1.61 25.84
C MET A 1 5.93 3.04 25.51
N ASN A 2 7.10 3.25 24.93
CA ASN A 2 7.64 4.54 24.43
C ASN A 2 7.86 4.50 22.89
N LEU A 3 7.13 3.63 22.19
CA LEU A 3 7.31 3.31 20.76
C LEU A 3 7.41 4.54 19.83
N PRO A 4 6.63 5.63 19.98
CA PRO A 4 6.72 6.76 19.06
C PRO A 4 8.04 7.54 19.13
N LEU A 5 8.69 7.54 20.30
CA LEU A 5 9.92 8.29 20.53
C LEU A 5 11.14 7.53 20.01
N GLU A 6 11.15 6.20 20.15
CA GLU A 6 12.20 5.33 19.63
C GLU A 6 12.24 5.32 18.10
N ASP A 7 11.08 5.24 17.45
CA ASP A 7 10.96 5.34 15.98
C ASP A 7 11.50 6.68 15.46
N LYS A 8 11.08 7.78 16.08
CA LYS A 8 11.54 9.13 15.70
C LYS A 8 13.05 9.31 15.91
N ILE A 9 13.63 8.71 16.95
CA ILE A 9 15.08 8.71 17.20
C ILE A 9 15.83 7.91 16.11
N ARG A 10 15.35 6.70 15.78
CA ARG A 10 15.96 5.86 14.73
C ARG A 10 15.96 6.57 13.37
N GLU A 11 14.86 7.23 13.04
CA GLU A 11 14.75 8.00 11.80
C GLU A 11 15.73 9.19 11.74
N ARG A 12 15.91 9.91 12.86
CA ARG A 12 16.94 10.97 12.96
C ARG A 12 18.35 10.44 12.75
N ILE A 13 18.66 9.24 13.25
CA ILE A 13 19.99 8.62 13.03
C ILE A 13 20.17 8.31 11.54
N LEU A 14 19.18 7.70 10.89
CA LEU A 14 19.23 7.43 9.45
C LEU A 14 19.40 8.72 8.63
N LEU A 15 18.68 9.76 9.01
CA LEU A 15 18.77 11.08 8.38
C LEU A 15 20.20 11.67 8.50
N LEU A 16 20.79 11.66 9.70
CA LEU A 16 22.15 12.14 9.90
C LEU A 16 23.18 11.27 9.17
N ARG A 17 23.02 9.94 9.14
CA ARG A 17 23.89 9.06 8.35
C ARG A 17 23.80 9.36 6.86
N ARG A 18 22.62 9.67 6.34
CA ARG A 18 22.43 9.99 4.92
C ARG A 18 23.15 11.27 4.51
N PHE A 19 22.93 12.34 5.25
CA PHE A 19 23.40 13.68 4.85
C PHE A 19 24.73 14.06 5.51
N LEU A 20 25.10 13.46 6.63
CA LEU A 20 26.24 13.84 7.45
C LEU A 20 27.04 12.61 7.91
N TYR A 21 27.20 11.59 7.03
CA TYR A 21 28.03 10.40 7.29
C TYR A 21 29.45 10.73 7.79
N HIS A 22 29.99 11.89 7.42
CA HIS A 22 31.27 12.42 7.89
C HIS A 22 31.37 12.58 9.41
N LEU A 23 30.25 12.62 10.14
CA LEU A 23 30.24 12.69 11.61
C LEU A 23 30.74 11.40 12.25
N GLU A 24 30.54 10.26 11.59
CA GLU A 24 30.99 8.94 12.05
C GLU A 24 32.48 8.69 11.72
N TRP A 25 33.15 9.60 11.01
CA TRP A 25 34.57 9.47 10.71
C TRP A 25 35.46 9.87 11.89
N ASP A 26 36.52 9.10 12.11
CA ASP A 26 37.49 9.33 13.19
C ASP A 26 38.46 10.48 12.89
N TRP A 27 38.73 10.77 11.62
CA TRP A 27 39.62 11.85 11.21
C TRP A 27 38.93 13.22 11.13
N PRO A 28 39.67 14.33 11.34
CA PRO A 28 39.15 15.68 11.18
C PRO A 28 38.61 15.90 9.77
N ASN A 29 37.42 16.49 9.67
CA ASN A 29 36.87 16.92 8.38
C ASN A 29 36.08 18.22 8.54
N GLU A 30 36.07 19.03 7.49
CA GLU A 30 35.48 20.37 7.49
C GLU A 30 33.98 20.37 7.82
N VAL A 31 33.24 19.34 7.37
CA VAL A 31 31.80 19.19 7.64
C VAL A 31 31.57 18.96 9.14
N LYS A 32 32.32 18.03 9.75
CA LYS A 32 32.27 17.75 11.19
C LYS A 32 32.65 18.98 12.01
N THR A 33 33.67 19.72 11.61
CA THR A 33 34.05 20.98 12.27
C THR A 33 32.92 22.03 12.21
N LYS A 34 32.28 22.20 11.05
CA LYS A 34 31.13 23.11 10.88
C LYS A 34 29.93 22.70 11.74
N VAL A 35 29.61 21.41 11.77
CA VAL A 35 28.52 20.86 12.57
C VAL A 35 28.78 21.03 14.07
N LEU A 36 29.96 20.63 14.54
CA LEU A 36 30.33 20.77 15.96
C LEU A 36 30.40 22.24 16.39
N GLY A 37 30.93 23.12 15.54
CA GLY A 37 30.94 24.56 15.77
C GLY A 37 29.54 25.16 15.89
N TYR A 38 28.61 24.76 15.02
CA TYR A 38 27.21 25.17 15.11
C TYR A 38 26.54 24.71 16.41
N LEU A 39 26.85 23.50 16.86
CA LEU A 39 26.28 22.91 18.08
C LEU A 39 27.00 23.34 19.37
N GLY A 40 28.09 24.11 19.27
CA GLY A 40 28.89 24.52 20.42
C GLY A 40 29.64 23.36 21.09
N LEU A 41 29.94 22.28 20.35
CA LEU A 41 30.62 21.09 20.85
C LEU A 41 32.14 21.15 20.60
N PRO A 42 32.97 20.53 21.46
CA PRO A 42 34.42 20.46 21.26
C PRO A 42 34.78 19.71 19.96
N GLN A 43 35.69 20.27 19.16
CA GLN A 43 36.10 19.70 17.87
C GLN A 43 36.86 18.36 18.00
N THR A 44 37.39 18.04 19.18
CA THR A 44 38.09 16.80 19.51
C THR A 44 37.16 15.67 19.96
N GLN A 45 35.86 15.92 20.08
CA GLN A 45 34.90 14.94 20.58
C GLN A 45 34.53 13.91 19.51
N SER A 46 34.58 12.62 19.84
CA SER A 46 33.94 11.58 19.04
C SER A 46 32.42 11.75 19.11
N VAL A 47 31.76 11.71 17.94
CA VAL A 47 30.32 12.01 17.86
C VAL A 47 29.55 10.70 17.96
N ASN A 48 28.90 10.47 19.09
CA ASN A 48 27.86 9.44 19.19
C ASN A 48 26.55 9.99 18.61
N LEU A 49 26.12 9.46 17.47
CA LEU A 49 24.89 9.90 16.81
C LEU A 49 23.66 9.68 17.67
N GLU A 50 23.58 8.60 18.46
CA GLU A 50 22.41 8.31 19.29
C GLU A 50 22.20 9.35 20.39
N ASP A 51 23.27 9.77 21.05
CA ASP A 51 23.21 10.81 22.08
C ASP A 51 22.99 12.19 21.48
N LEU A 52 23.52 12.41 20.27
CA LEU A 52 23.32 13.65 19.53
C LEU A 52 21.85 13.84 19.16
N VAL A 53 21.23 12.87 18.49
CA VAL A 53 19.85 13.01 17.99
C VAL A 53 18.81 13.19 19.08
N LYS A 54 19.08 12.68 20.31
CA LYS A 54 18.21 12.87 21.49
C LYS A 54 18.17 14.33 21.95
N LYS A 55 19.23 15.11 21.68
CA LYS A 55 19.37 16.50 22.12
C LYS A 55 19.00 17.52 21.04
N LEU A 56 18.90 17.09 19.79
CA LEU A 56 18.60 17.96 18.66
C LEU A 56 17.11 18.32 18.59
N SER A 57 16.82 19.60 18.34
CA SER A 57 15.50 20.07 17.91
C SER A 57 15.32 19.90 16.40
N ASP A 58 14.07 19.97 15.93
CA ASP A 58 13.77 19.86 14.49
C ASP A 58 14.38 21.03 13.70
N ALA A 59 14.42 22.24 14.28
CA ALA A 59 15.10 23.40 13.69
C ALA A 59 16.63 23.22 13.61
N GLN A 60 17.23 22.54 14.60
CA GLN A 60 18.65 22.21 14.51
C GLN A 60 18.92 21.17 13.44
N LEU A 61 18.06 20.15 13.31
CA LEU A 61 18.17 19.15 12.23
C LEU A 61 18.12 19.80 10.85
N GLU A 62 17.15 20.68 10.59
CA GLU A 62 17.06 21.45 9.35
C GLU A 62 18.38 22.18 9.05
N ARG A 63 18.93 22.87 10.04
CA ARG A 63 20.18 23.61 9.87
C ARG A 63 21.37 22.69 9.59
N LEU A 64 21.41 21.52 10.21
CA LEU A 64 22.44 20.51 9.98
C LEU A 64 22.37 19.95 8.55
N ILE A 65 21.17 19.67 8.03
CA ILE A 65 20.98 19.26 6.62
C ILE A 65 21.52 20.32 5.65
N GLN A 66 21.32 21.61 5.95
CA GLN A 66 21.83 22.69 5.11
C GLN A 66 23.36 22.79 5.06
N LEU A 67 24.07 22.27 6.07
CA LEU A 67 25.53 22.17 6.12
C LEU A 67 26.07 20.95 5.35
N SER A 68 25.21 20.03 4.94
CA SER A 68 25.61 18.83 4.21
C SER A 68 26.11 19.18 2.80
N PRO A 69 27.28 18.67 2.38
CA PRO A 69 27.74 18.80 1.00
C PRO A 69 26.95 17.92 0.01
N VAL A 70 26.15 16.98 0.52
CA VAL A 70 25.41 16.00 -0.31
C VAL A 70 23.90 16.28 -0.38
N LYS A 71 23.45 17.44 0.12
CA LYS A 71 22.03 17.82 0.18
C LYS A 71 21.34 17.93 -1.18
N ASP A 72 22.10 18.13 -2.24
CA ASP A 72 21.58 18.23 -3.62
C ASP A 72 21.44 16.84 -4.29
N TYR A 73 22.10 15.82 -3.74
CA TYR A 73 22.21 14.49 -4.34
C TYR A 73 21.24 13.48 -3.73
N TYR A 74 20.97 13.58 -2.42
CA TYR A 74 20.13 12.63 -1.71
C TYR A 74 18.76 13.20 -1.37
N THR A 75 17.78 12.30 -1.31
CA THR A 75 16.46 12.51 -0.74
C THR A 75 16.32 11.65 0.51
N PHE A 76 15.32 11.95 1.33
CA PHE A 76 14.94 11.14 2.48
C PHE A 76 13.42 11.18 2.63
N ARG A 77 12.78 10.02 2.71
CA ARG A 77 11.32 9.90 2.75
C ARG A 77 10.92 8.96 3.87
N GLY A 78 10.99 9.47 5.10
CA GLY A 78 10.69 8.72 6.30
C GLY A 78 9.26 8.92 6.81
N LYS A 79 8.99 8.39 8.01
CA LYS A 79 7.70 8.44 8.67
C LYS A 79 7.44 9.78 9.35
N HIS A 80 8.50 10.42 9.84
CA HIS A 80 8.44 11.66 10.58
C HIS A 80 9.06 12.84 9.85
N TYR A 81 9.99 12.60 8.92
CA TYR A 81 10.73 13.65 8.20
C TYR A 81 10.82 13.36 6.72
N THR A 82 10.87 14.44 5.95
CA THR A 82 11.15 14.41 4.52
C THR A 82 12.27 15.40 4.20
N VAL A 83 13.23 14.96 3.38
CA VAL A 83 14.20 15.85 2.75
C VAL A 83 14.13 15.69 1.25
N ARG A 84 13.76 16.75 0.55
CA ARG A 84 13.75 16.79 -0.92
C ARG A 84 15.11 17.28 -1.44
N LYS A 85 15.34 17.06 -2.74
CA LYS A 85 16.54 17.56 -3.43
C LYS A 85 16.71 19.06 -3.16
N GLY A 86 17.95 19.48 -2.91
CA GLY A 86 18.26 20.85 -2.49
C GLY A 86 18.33 21.03 -0.97
N GLY A 87 18.15 19.96 -0.19
CA GLY A 87 18.15 20.00 1.27
C GLY A 87 16.89 20.63 1.87
N ILE A 88 15.78 20.65 1.14
CA ILE A 88 14.50 21.18 1.63
C ILE A 88 13.99 20.21 2.70
N PHE A 89 14.02 20.63 3.96
CA PHE A 89 13.63 19.83 5.11
C PHE A 89 12.18 20.11 5.50
N GLU A 90 11.40 19.05 5.64
CA GLU A 90 10.00 19.10 6.06
C GLU A 90 9.87 18.31 7.38
N PRO A 91 9.40 18.92 8.48
CA PRO A 91 9.20 18.24 9.76
C PRO A 91 7.92 17.37 9.77
N HIS A 92 7.59 16.79 8.63
CA HIS A 92 6.54 15.79 8.45
C HIS A 92 7.03 14.70 7.48
N GLY A 93 6.57 13.48 7.68
CA GLY A 93 6.96 12.34 6.85
C GLY A 93 6.25 12.29 5.51
N SER A 94 6.82 11.52 4.59
CA SER A 94 6.24 11.17 3.29
C SER A 94 5.76 9.70 3.29
N TRP A 95 5.41 9.16 4.46
CA TRP A 95 5.09 7.75 4.64
C TRP A 95 3.97 7.27 3.72
N GLU A 96 2.84 7.98 3.74
CA GLU A 96 1.68 7.64 2.92
C GLU A 96 1.94 7.87 1.43
N GLU A 97 2.78 8.85 1.07
CA GLU A 97 3.23 9.01 -0.32
C GLU A 97 3.99 7.77 -0.80
N VAL A 98 4.94 7.28 0.01
CA VAL A 98 5.72 6.06 -0.29
C VAL A 98 4.80 4.85 -0.39
N LYS A 99 3.83 4.69 0.53
CA LYS A 99 2.85 3.61 0.48
C LYS A 99 2.00 3.64 -0.78
N ASN A 100 1.49 4.81 -1.15
CA ASN A 100 0.68 5.00 -2.35
C ASN A 100 1.47 4.65 -3.61
N VAL A 101 2.74 5.02 -3.66
CA VAL A 101 3.65 4.63 -4.76
C VAL A 101 3.83 3.12 -4.81
N ALA A 102 4.08 2.46 -3.67
CA ALA A 102 4.19 1.00 -3.64
C ALA A 102 2.90 0.30 -4.10
N LYS A 103 1.73 0.77 -3.66
CA LYS A 103 0.41 0.30 -4.11
C LYS A 103 0.24 0.50 -5.62
N GLN A 104 0.65 1.65 -6.15
CA GLN A 104 0.63 1.91 -7.60
C GLN A 104 1.51 0.94 -8.37
N ILE A 105 2.72 0.63 -7.89
CA ILE A 105 3.63 -0.32 -8.54
C ILE A 105 3.01 -1.72 -8.55
N LEU A 106 2.42 -2.16 -7.44
CA LEU A 106 1.70 -3.43 -7.36
C LEU A 106 0.52 -3.46 -8.34
N LYS A 107 -0.25 -2.36 -8.46
CA LYS A 107 -1.35 -2.23 -9.41
C LYS A 107 -0.90 -2.31 -10.87
N VAL A 108 0.20 -1.65 -11.22
CA VAL A 108 0.68 -1.56 -12.61
C VAL A 108 1.46 -2.80 -13.05
N HIS A 109 2.28 -3.37 -12.16
CA HIS A 109 3.22 -4.44 -12.50
C HIS A 109 2.86 -5.80 -11.88
N GLY A 110 1.81 -5.88 -11.06
CA GLY A 110 1.30 -7.11 -10.47
C GLY A 110 2.39 -7.92 -9.75
N LYS A 111 2.41 -9.24 -10.02
CA LYS A 111 3.35 -10.21 -9.41
C LYS A 111 4.82 -9.87 -9.66
N LYS A 112 5.17 -9.23 -10.79
CA LYS A 112 6.54 -8.77 -11.08
C LYS A 112 6.95 -7.60 -10.19
N GLY A 113 6.01 -6.68 -9.95
CA GLY A 113 6.17 -5.59 -8.98
C GLY A 113 6.39 -6.12 -7.57
N TYR A 114 5.53 -7.03 -7.14
CA TYR A 114 5.64 -7.70 -5.84
C TYR A 114 7.01 -8.38 -5.66
N ALA A 115 7.42 -9.23 -6.61
CA ALA A 115 8.67 -9.98 -6.50
C ALA A 115 9.91 -9.07 -6.39
N LEU A 116 9.95 -7.98 -7.16
CA LEU A 116 11.05 -7.03 -7.08
C LEU A 116 11.04 -6.23 -5.77
N LEU A 117 9.89 -5.70 -5.36
CA LEU A 117 9.77 -4.95 -4.11
C LEU A 117 10.15 -5.82 -2.90
N LYS A 118 9.63 -7.06 -2.83
CA LYS A 118 9.97 -8.02 -1.77
C LYS A 118 11.46 -8.31 -1.73
N THR A 119 12.07 -8.54 -2.90
CA THR A 119 13.51 -8.75 -3.01
C THR A 119 14.29 -7.56 -2.46
N LEU A 120 13.93 -6.34 -2.84
CA LEU A 120 14.61 -5.11 -2.41
C LEU A 120 14.42 -4.80 -0.92
N THR A 121 13.29 -5.19 -0.32
CA THR A 121 13.08 -5.03 1.13
C THR A 121 13.93 -5.97 1.98
N GLU A 122 14.27 -7.15 1.45
CA GLU A 122 14.99 -8.20 2.19
C GLU A 122 16.52 -8.12 2.07
N ILE A 123 17.04 -7.37 1.10
CA ILE A 123 18.48 -7.20 0.89
C ILE A 123 18.95 -5.87 1.48
N SER A 124 20.22 -5.80 1.92
CA SER A 124 20.87 -4.52 2.22
C SER A 124 21.28 -3.81 0.93
N GLU A 125 22.24 -4.38 0.20
CA GLU A 125 22.72 -3.94 -1.11
C GLU A 125 23.16 -5.17 -1.90
N ALA A 126 22.86 -5.23 -3.20
CA ALA A 126 23.28 -6.36 -4.03
C ALA A 126 23.51 -6.00 -5.50
N PRO A 127 24.37 -6.75 -6.23
CA PRO A 127 24.45 -6.66 -7.68
C PRO A 127 23.10 -6.98 -8.34
N PHE A 128 22.91 -6.46 -9.55
CA PHE A 128 21.66 -6.64 -10.30
C PHE A 128 21.34 -8.12 -10.55
N GLU A 129 22.36 -8.95 -10.81
CA GLU A 129 22.21 -10.37 -11.10
C GLU A 129 21.61 -11.13 -9.93
N PHE A 130 22.03 -10.79 -8.70
CA PHE A 130 21.49 -11.39 -7.48
C PHE A 130 20.01 -11.01 -7.30
N ILE A 131 19.68 -9.75 -7.54
CA ILE A 131 18.30 -9.25 -7.46
C ILE A 131 17.42 -9.94 -8.51
N ALA A 132 17.91 -10.08 -9.74
CA ALA A 132 17.18 -10.76 -10.80
C ALA A 132 16.93 -12.24 -10.47
N ALA A 133 17.92 -12.93 -9.90
CA ALA A 133 17.79 -14.32 -9.47
C ALA A 133 16.74 -14.48 -8.36
N LYS A 134 16.86 -13.68 -7.29
CA LYS A 134 15.94 -13.73 -6.14
C LYS A 134 14.52 -13.30 -6.51
N ALA A 135 14.37 -12.27 -7.34
CA ALA A 135 13.07 -11.86 -7.85
C ALA A 135 12.45 -12.91 -8.78
N SER A 136 13.25 -13.64 -9.56
CA SER A 136 12.75 -14.77 -10.37
C SER A 136 12.25 -15.92 -9.51
N GLU A 137 12.95 -16.22 -8.40
CA GLU A 137 12.52 -17.24 -7.43
C GLU A 137 11.16 -16.91 -6.83
N ILE A 138 10.96 -15.67 -6.36
CA ILE A 138 9.68 -15.21 -5.80
C ILE A 138 8.59 -15.17 -6.87
N TYR A 139 8.93 -14.79 -8.10
CA TYR A 139 7.98 -14.73 -9.21
C TYR A 139 7.55 -16.13 -9.69
N GLY A 140 8.44 -17.12 -9.60
CA GLY A 140 8.22 -18.51 -10.03
C GLY A 140 8.55 -18.80 -11.50
N ASP A 141 9.15 -17.84 -12.21
CA ASP A 141 9.60 -17.98 -13.61
C ASP A 141 10.77 -16.99 -13.87
N ARG A 142 11.42 -17.09 -15.04
CA ARG A 142 12.52 -16.20 -15.43
C ARG A 142 12.04 -14.76 -15.51
N PHE A 143 12.51 -13.92 -14.59
CA PHE A 143 12.18 -12.52 -14.52
C PHE A 143 13.46 -11.66 -14.57
N TYR A 144 13.53 -10.78 -15.56
CA TYR A 144 14.66 -9.85 -15.72
C TYR A 144 14.18 -8.42 -15.43
N PRO A 145 14.39 -7.89 -14.20
CA PRO A 145 13.74 -6.66 -13.73
C PRO A 145 14.39 -5.35 -14.22
N SER A 146 15.21 -5.36 -15.27
CA SER A 146 16.03 -4.20 -15.65
C SER A 146 15.24 -2.91 -15.89
N ARG A 147 14.12 -2.99 -16.61
CA ARG A 147 13.23 -1.84 -16.82
C ARG A 147 12.55 -1.40 -15.53
N LEU A 148 12.01 -2.36 -14.78
CA LEU A 148 11.26 -2.05 -13.57
C LEU A 148 12.14 -1.43 -12.49
N ILE A 149 13.36 -1.93 -12.29
CA ILE A 149 14.29 -1.34 -11.31
C ILE A 149 14.75 0.07 -11.71
N ALA A 150 14.88 0.34 -13.02
CA ALA A 150 15.16 1.68 -13.52
C ALA A 150 13.97 2.62 -13.28
N GLU A 151 12.73 2.16 -13.48
CA GLU A 151 11.54 2.93 -13.15
C GLU A 151 11.44 3.20 -11.64
N LEU A 152 11.74 2.21 -10.79
CA LEU A 152 11.83 2.40 -9.32
C LEU A 152 12.79 3.52 -8.93
N ARG A 153 13.90 3.68 -9.65
CA ARG A 153 14.86 4.76 -9.46
C ARG A 153 14.36 6.09 -10.02
N ASP A 154 14.05 6.13 -11.31
CA ASP A 154 13.91 7.37 -12.06
C ASP A 154 12.55 8.03 -11.85
N LYS A 155 11.48 7.23 -11.68
CA LYS A 155 10.10 7.71 -11.55
C LYS A 155 9.66 7.84 -10.10
N TRP A 156 10.07 6.89 -9.26
CA TRP A 156 9.51 6.74 -7.92
C TRP A 156 10.53 6.92 -6.79
N ASP A 157 11.82 7.04 -7.11
CA ASP A 157 12.93 7.24 -6.16
C ASP A 157 13.02 6.16 -5.05
N LEU A 158 12.47 4.96 -5.29
CA LEU A 158 12.38 3.87 -4.31
C LEU A 158 13.61 2.95 -4.29
N ALA A 159 14.40 2.94 -5.37
CA ALA A 159 15.60 2.11 -5.48
C ALA A 159 16.75 2.94 -6.04
N TRP A 160 17.93 2.78 -5.47
CA TRP A 160 19.12 3.53 -5.85
C TRP A 160 20.23 2.61 -6.33
N GLU A 161 20.98 3.10 -7.31
CA GLU A 161 22.24 2.50 -7.74
C GLU A 161 23.38 3.07 -6.90
N VAL A 162 24.10 2.20 -6.21
CA VAL A 162 25.22 2.50 -5.31
C VAL A 162 26.46 1.71 -5.71
N GLY A 163 27.62 2.10 -5.19
CA GLY A 163 28.90 1.47 -5.51
C GLY A 163 29.65 2.16 -6.64
N SER A 164 30.59 1.45 -7.25
CA SER A 164 31.44 2.00 -8.32
C SER A 164 30.85 1.71 -9.69
N ARG A 165 31.26 2.47 -10.71
CA ARG A 165 30.86 2.22 -12.11
C ARG A 165 31.20 0.82 -12.61
N GLN A 166 32.24 0.19 -12.05
CA GLN A 166 32.66 -1.17 -12.43
C GLN A 166 31.84 -2.26 -11.70
N TYR A 167 31.28 -1.95 -10.53
CA TYR A 167 30.53 -2.88 -9.71
C TYR A 167 29.28 -2.18 -9.14
N PRO A 168 28.28 -1.90 -9.99
CA PRO A 168 27.05 -1.29 -9.55
C PRO A 168 26.25 -2.26 -8.68
N ARG A 169 25.70 -1.72 -7.60
CA ARG A 169 24.81 -2.43 -6.67
C ARG A 169 23.52 -1.63 -6.52
N TRP A 170 22.47 -2.29 -6.09
CA TRP A 170 21.17 -1.68 -5.90
C TRP A 170 20.72 -1.82 -4.46
N VAL A 171 20.05 -0.79 -3.96
CA VAL A 171 19.55 -0.70 -2.59
C VAL A 171 18.22 0.04 -2.57
N MET A 172 17.29 -0.41 -1.72
CA MET A 172 16.14 0.39 -1.29
C MET A 172 16.53 1.16 -0.03
N PRO A 173 16.30 2.48 0.06
CA PRO A 173 16.60 3.26 1.27
C PRO A 173 15.93 2.66 2.50
N GLU A 174 16.65 2.58 3.63
CA GLU A 174 16.18 1.94 4.86
C GLU A 174 14.88 2.55 5.39
N GLU A 175 14.74 3.87 5.28
CA GLU A 175 13.54 4.61 5.66
C GLU A 175 12.32 4.25 4.79
N VAL A 176 12.55 3.86 3.53
CA VAL A 176 11.52 3.47 2.57
C VAL A 176 11.13 2.00 2.73
N LYS A 177 12.10 1.13 3.07
CA LYS A 177 11.86 -0.32 3.21
C LYS A 177 10.69 -0.64 4.12
N LEU A 178 10.59 0.04 5.25
CA LEU A 178 9.54 -0.20 6.24
C LEU A 178 8.15 0.12 5.67
N ALA A 179 7.98 1.27 5.02
CA ALA A 179 6.72 1.65 4.38
C ALA A 179 6.32 0.66 3.28
N VAL A 180 7.28 0.24 2.45
CA VAL A 180 7.05 -0.77 1.41
C VAL A 180 6.68 -2.11 2.02
N SER A 181 7.35 -2.52 3.10
CA SER A 181 7.08 -3.79 3.80
C SER A 181 5.68 -3.83 4.41
N GLU A 182 5.19 -2.72 4.96
CA GLU A 182 3.80 -2.60 5.42
C GLU A 182 2.79 -2.84 4.27
N VAL A 183 3.04 -2.24 3.10
CA VAL A 183 2.18 -2.44 1.92
C VAL A 183 2.24 -3.88 1.41
N LEU A 184 3.44 -4.49 1.40
CA LEU A 184 3.58 -5.89 1.01
C LEU A 184 2.88 -6.82 2.00
N ALA A 185 2.94 -6.54 3.30
CA ALA A 185 2.23 -7.30 4.32
C ALA A 185 0.70 -7.16 4.20
N GLU A 186 0.18 -5.95 3.94
CA GLU A 186 -1.23 -5.73 3.60
C GLU A 186 -1.65 -6.55 2.38
N PHE A 187 -0.78 -6.61 1.35
CA PHE A 187 -1.00 -7.36 0.13
C PHE A 187 -0.93 -8.89 0.33
N GLU A 188 -0.04 -9.37 1.20
CA GLU A 188 0.11 -10.80 1.55
C GLU A 188 -0.99 -11.28 2.51
N ALA A 189 -1.49 -10.41 3.38
CA ALA A 189 -2.58 -10.70 4.33
C ALA A 189 -3.94 -10.86 3.63
N ALA A 190 -4.10 -10.28 2.44
CA ALA A 190 -5.12 -10.71 1.49
C ALA A 190 -4.62 -12.02 0.86
N PRO A 191 -5.18 -13.19 1.22
CA PRO A 191 -4.63 -14.46 0.78
C PRO A 191 -4.72 -14.52 -0.74
N ILE A 192 -3.58 -14.41 -1.43
CA ILE A 192 -3.50 -14.72 -2.85
C ILE A 192 -3.71 -16.23 -2.94
N PRO A 193 -4.84 -16.71 -3.49
CA PRO A 193 -5.04 -18.14 -3.61
C PRO A 193 -3.91 -18.73 -4.46
N PRO A 194 -3.41 -19.93 -4.16
CA PRO A 194 -2.37 -20.55 -4.97
C PRO A 194 -2.91 -20.82 -6.38
N LEU A 195 -2.57 -19.94 -7.33
CA LEU A 195 -3.00 -20.03 -8.73
C LEU A 195 -2.11 -21.05 -9.44
N ARG A 196 -2.67 -22.21 -9.79
CA ARG A 196 -1.92 -23.31 -10.43
C ARG A 196 -2.13 -23.39 -11.95
N THR A 197 -3.06 -22.62 -12.48
CA THR A 197 -3.46 -22.63 -13.89
C THR A 197 -3.50 -21.20 -14.44
N ARG A 198 -3.29 -21.06 -15.76
CA ARG A 198 -3.42 -19.76 -16.44
C ARG A 198 -4.83 -19.18 -16.32
N ASP A 199 -5.84 -20.04 -16.29
CA ASP A 199 -7.23 -19.61 -16.13
C ASP A 199 -7.47 -19.01 -14.74
N ALA A 200 -6.91 -19.62 -13.69
CA ALA A 200 -6.97 -19.08 -12.33
C ALA A 200 -6.20 -17.75 -12.20
N GLU A 201 -5.09 -17.59 -12.93
CA GLU A 201 -4.38 -16.31 -13.02
C GLU A 201 -5.23 -15.22 -13.67
N GLN A 202 -5.96 -15.52 -14.74
CA GLN A 202 -6.86 -14.57 -15.40
C GLN A 202 -8.07 -14.23 -14.53
N GLU A 203 -8.67 -15.23 -13.89
CA GLU A 203 -9.80 -15.03 -12.98
C GLU A 203 -9.39 -14.17 -11.78
N PHE A 204 -8.21 -14.40 -11.22
CA PHE A 204 -7.70 -13.58 -10.12
C PHE A 204 -7.46 -12.12 -10.52
N LEU A 205 -7.00 -11.86 -11.75
CA LEU A 205 -6.88 -10.49 -12.27
C LEU A 205 -8.25 -9.82 -12.37
N GLU A 206 -9.29 -10.58 -12.75
CA GLU A 206 -10.66 -10.08 -12.82
C GLU A 206 -11.22 -9.80 -11.42
N VAL A 207 -10.95 -10.66 -10.44
CA VAL A 207 -11.29 -10.41 -9.02
C VAL A 207 -10.63 -9.12 -8.52
N ILE A 208 -9.34 -8.92 -8.82
CA ILE A 208 -8.64 -7.66 -8.45
C ILE A 208 -9.31 -6.45 -9.11
N ARG A 209 -9.69 -6.56 -10.39
CA ARG A 209 -10.41 -5.49 -11.11
C ARG A 209 -11.73 -5.17 -10.42
N MET A 210 -12.52 -6.19 -10.09
CA MET A 210 -13.81 -6.06 -9.40
C MET A 210 -13.65 -5.48 -7.99
N GLU A 211 -12.61 -5.85 -7.25
CA GLU A 211 -12.31 -5.25 -5.95
C GLU A 211 -11.98 -3.75 -6.05
N ASP A 212 -11.19 -3.36 -7.06
CA ASP A 212 -10.84 -1.95 -7.29
C ASP A 212 -12.09 -1.14 -7.68
N GLU A 213 -12.94 -1.70 -8.55
CA GLU A 213 -14.24 -1.13 -8.92
C GLU A 213 -15.13 -0.93 -7.68
N PHE A 214 -15.25 -1.95 -6.83
CA PHE A 214 -15.98 -1.87 -5.57
C PHE A 214 -15.41 -0.80 -4.63
N LYS A 215 -14.08 -0.77 -4.42
CA LYS A 215 -13.42 0.21 -3.53
C LYS A 215 -13.62 1.64 -4.04
N ASN A 216 -13.54 1.86 -5.34
CA ASN A 216 -13.78 3.16 -5.95
C ASN A 216 -15.24 3.60 -5.77
N TYR A 217 -16.18 2.70 -6.02
CA TYR A 217 -17.61 2.97 -5.82
C TYR A 217 -17.93 3.27 -4.36
N LEU A 218 -17.42 2.45 -3.43
CA LEU A 218 -17.57 2.67 -1.99
C LEU A 218 -16.98 4.03 -1.57
N SER A 219 -15.80 4.39 -2.10
CA SER A 219 -15.18 5.68 -1.79
C SER A 219 -16.02 6.86 -2.28
N SER A 220 -16.55 6.81 -3.51
CA SER A 220 -17.48 7.83 -4.02
C SER A 220 -18.75 7.88 -3.18
N LEU A 221 -19.36 6.73 -2.87
CA LEU A 221 -20.56 6.65 -2.04
C LEU A 221 -20.35 7.31 -0.68
N VAL A 222 -19.25 7.00 0.02
CA VAL A 222 -18.95 7.58 1.34
C VAL A 222 -18.69 9.09 1.25
N LYS A 223 -18.07 9.57 0.16
CA LYS A 223 -17.76 11.00 0.00
C LYS A 223 -18.97 11.84 -0.41
N GLU A 224 -19.80 11.29 -1.29
CA GLU A 224 -20.79 12.07 -2.04
C GLU A 224 -22.23 11.74 -1.64
N ARG A 225 -22.50 10.50 -1.16
CA ARG A 225 -23.86 9.97 -0.99
C ARG A 225 -24.09 9.25 0.34
N LEU A 226 -23.25 9.51 1.35
CA LEU A 226 -23.31 8.80 2.63
C LEU A 226 -24.66 8.99 3.32
N GLU A 227 -25.13 10.24 3.42
CA GLU A 227 -26.39 10.56 4.09
C GLU A 227 -27.60 9.93 3.38
N GLU A 228 -27.65 10.01 2.04
CA GLU A 228 -28.68 9.34 1.24
C GLU A 228 -28.66 7.83 1.44
N THR A 229 -27.48 7.22 1.44
CA THR A 229 -27.34 5.76 1.60
C THR A 229 -27.78 5.31 2.99
N VAL A 230 -27.43 6.06 4.05
CA VAL A 230 -27.89 5.78 5.41
C VAL A 230 -29.41 5.93 5.51
N LYS A 231 -29.98 6.97 4.90
CA LYS A 231 -31.44 7.18 4.87
C LYS A 231 -32.14 6.02 4.15
N PHE A 232 -31.66 5.66 2.97
CA PHE A 232 -32.18 4.51 2.20
C PHE A 232 -32.12 3.23 3.03
N GLY A 233 -30.98 2.94 3.67
CA GLY A 233 -30.83 1.75 4.52
C GLY A 233 -31.79 1.70 5.71
N ARG A 234 -32.20 2.85 6.26
CA ARG A 234 -33.21 2.94 7.32
C ARG A 234 -34.64 2.74 6.82
N GLU A 235 -34.91 3.11 5.57
CA GLU A 235 -36.23 2.98 4.94
C GLU A 235 -36.43 1.59 4.29
N LEU A 236 -35.32 0.91 3.95
CA LEU A 236 -35.34 -0.39 3.30
C LEU A 236 -36.00 -1.44 4.21
N SER A 237 -37.02 -2.09 3.66
CA SER A 237 -37.75 -3.18 4.30
C SER A 237 -38.20 -4.19 3.25
N PRO A 238 -38.58 -5.43 3.63
CA PRO A 238 -39.14 -6.38 2.68
C PRO A 238 -40.33 -5.81 1.91
N GLN A 239 -41.20 -5.05 2.57
CA GLN A 239 -42.35 -4.41 1.93
C GLN A 239 -41.93 -3.32 0.95
N TYR A 240 -40.93 -2.51 1.29
CA TYR A 240 -40.37 -1.50 0.39
C TYR A 240 -39.86 -2.16 -0.90
N LEU A 241 -39.09 -3.25 -0.79
CA LEU A 241 -38.57 -3.98 -1.94
C LEU A 241 -39.68 -4.60 -2.79
N ILE A 242 -40.70 -5.21 -2.16
CA ILE A 242 -41.86 -5.75 -2.87
C ILE A 242 -42.57 -4.67 -3.68
N ASN A 243 -42.87 -3.53 -3.05
CA ASN A 243 -43.54 -2.41 -3.71
C ASN A 243 -42.72 -1.89 -4.89
N TYR A 244 -41.42 -1.69 -4.69
CA TYR A 244 -40.50 -1.24 -5.74
C TYR A 244 -40.47 -2.18 -6.95
N LEU A 245 -40.39 -3.49 -6.73
CA LEU A 245 -40.39 -4.47 -7.81
C LEU A 245 -41.76 -4.57 -8.49
N GLN A 246 -42.86 -4.43 -7.75
CA GLN A 246 -44.22 -4.39 -8.31
C GLN A 246 -44.42 -3.15 -9.19
N ASP A 247 -43.90 -1.99 -8.78
CA ASP A 247 -43.98 -0.76 -9.57
C ASP A 247 -43.21 -0.87 -10.90
N LEU A 248 -42.05 -1.55 -10.89
CA LEU A 248 -41.22 -1.72 -12.09
C LEU A 248 -41.72 -2.81 -13.04
N TYR A 249 -42.09 -3.98 -12.50
CA TYR A 249 -42.32 -5.20 -13.28
C TYR A 249 -43.78 -5.67 -13.25
N GLY A 250 -44.63 -4.96 -12.52
CA GLY A 250 -46.03 -5.31 -12.34
C GLY A 250 -46.27 -6.46 -11.35
N PRO A 251 -47.53 -6.68 -10.96
CA PRO A 251 -47.91 -7.61 -9.89
C PRO A 251 -47.72 -9.10 -10.22
N THR A 252 -47.40 -9.44 -11.47
CA THR A 252 -47.23 -10.85 -11.89
C THR A 252 -45.75 -11.25 -12.00
N ILE A 253 -44.89 -10.36 -12.51
CA ILE A 253 -43.50 -10.70 -12.84
C ILE A 253 -42.53 -10.32 -11.70
N PHE A 254 -42.92 -9.39 -10.83
CA PHE A 254 -42.06 -8.93 -9.72
C PHE A 254 -41.53 -10.07 -8.83
N PHE A 255 -42.30 -11.15 -8.69
CA PHE A 255 -41.94 -12.27 -7.84
C PHE A 255 -40.71 -13.03 -8.38
N ASP A 256 -40.57 -13.18 -9.70
CA ASP A 256 -39.40 -13.82 -10.32
C ASP A 256 -38.13 -12.97 -10.11
N HIS A 257 -38.25 -11.64 -10.10
CA HIS A 257 -37.15 -10.72 -9.77
C HIS A 257 -36.78 -10.77 -8.28
N LEU A 258 -37.78 -10.78 -7.40
CA LEU A 258 -37.57 -10.93 -5.95
C LEU A 258 -36.85 -12.23 -5.62
N LEU A 259 -37.25 -13.33 -6.26
CA LEU A 259 -36.60 -14.62 -6.12
C LEU A 259 -35.15 -14.60 -6.63
N SER A 260 -34.89 -13.93 -7.76
CA SER A 260 -33.54 -13.78 -8.30
C SER A 260 -32.62 -13.00 -7.35
N ILE A 261 -33.11 -11.91 -6.74
CA ILE A 261 -32.37 -11.16 -5.71
C ILE A 261 -32.11 -12.06 -4.49
N THR A 262 -33.13 -12.77 -4.00
CA THR A 262 -33.00 -13.66 -2.84
C THR A 262 -31.97 -14.77 -3.11
N GLN A 263 -31.90 -15.27 -4.33
CA GLN A 263 -30.92 -16.28 -4.73
C GLN A 263 -29.48 -15.75 -4.73
N GLN A 264 -29.26 -14.46 -5.06
CA GLN A 264 -27.92 -13.86 -4.92
C GLN A 264 -27.47 -13.88 -3.46
N TYR A 265 -28.34 -13.42 -2.55
CA TYR A 265 -28.08 -13.47 -1.11
C TYR A 265 -27.78 -14.89 -0.63
N SER A 266 -28.48 -15.88 -1.18
CA SER A 266 -28.33 -17.28 -0.81
C SER A 266 -26.96 -17.87 -1.19
N ILE A 267 -26.33 -17.34 -2.25
CA ILE A 267 -25.01 -17.77 -2.73
C ILE A 267 -23.88 -17.09 -1.94
N CYS A 268 -24.11 -15.88 -1.42
CA CYS A 268 -23.05 -15.08 -0.80
C CYS A 268 -22.53 -15.62 0.55
N ASP A 269 -23.26 -16.53 1.22
CA ASP A 269 -22.91 -17.12 2.53
C ASP A 269 -22.35 -16.11 3.55
N VAL A 270 -23.06 -14.99 3.72
CA VAL A 270 -22.64 -13.88 4.60
C VAL A 270 -23.29 -14.02 5.97
N ASP A 271 -22.65 -13.47 7.00
CA ASP A 271 -23.20 -13.42 8.35
C ASP A 271 -24.34 -12.38 8.48
N VAL A 272 -25.46 -12.81 9.04
CA VAL A 272 -26.56 -11.95 9.49
C VAL A 272 -26.27 -11.54 10.93
N VAL A 273 -26.14 -10.25 11.15
CA VAL A 273 -25.76 -9.66 12.45
C VAL A 273 -26.98 -8.99 13.07
N THR A 274 -27.21 -9.20 14.37
CA THR A 274 -28.27 -8.52 15.13
C THR A 274 -27.87 -7.08 15.47
N GLU A 275 -28.82 -6.28 15.97
CA GLU A 275 -28.56 -4.91 16.43
C GLU A 275 -27.43 -4.83 17.47
N ASP A 276 -27.27 -5.88 18.30
CA ASP A 276 -26.21 -5.98 19.31
C ASP A 276 -24.84 -6.39 18.76
N GLY A 277 -24.71 -6.57 17.43
CA GLY A 277 -23.47 -7.00 16.79
C GLY A 277 -23.21 -8.51 16.87
N VAL A 278 -24.18 -9.31 17.32
CA VAL A 278 -24.05 -10.76 17.46
C VAL A 278 -24.48 -11.44 16.18
N LYS A 279 -23.68 -12.41 15.71
CA LYS A 279 -24.05 -13.27 14.57
C LYS A 279 -25.28 -14.10 14.92
N ALA A 280 -26.36 -13.92 14.16
CA ALA A 280 -27.59 -14.70 14.30
C ALA A 280 -27.55 -15.99 13.46
N LEU A 281 -27.19 -15.87 12.18
CA LEU A 281 -27.23 -16.93 11.18
C LEU A 281 -26.37 -16.55 9.96
N SER A 282 -26.12 -17.48 9.04
CA SER A 282 -25.55 -17.16 7.72
C SER A 282 -26.58 -17.35 6.62
N VAL A 283 -26.43 -16.60 5.52
CA VAL A 283 -27.37 -16.57 4.39
C VAL A 283 -27.16 -17.76 3.43
N GLY A 284 -26.25 -18.70 3.71
CA GLY A 284 -26.00 -19.87 2.86
C GLY A 284 -27.15 -20.88 2.83
N PHE A 285 -28.17 -20.64 2.00
CA PHE A 285 -29.27 -21.58 1.73
C PHE A 285 -29.47 -21.84 0.23
N ASN A 286 -29.93 -23.03 -0.12
CA ASN A 286 -30.14 -23.41 -1.52
C ASN A 286 -31.58 -23.09 -1.96
N LEU A 287 -31.73 -22.19 -2.94
CA LEU A 287 -32.99 -21.91 -3.62
C LEU A 287 -33.02 -22.59 -4.99
N ALA A 288 -34.09 -23.34 -5.27
CA ALA A 288 -34.34 -23.93 -6.57
C ALA A 288 -35.66 -23.36 -7.13
N LEU A 289 -35.60 -22.75 -8.32
CA LEU A 289 -36.74 -22.13 -8.97
C LEU A 289 -37.39 -23.10 -9.95
N PHE A 290 -38.62 -23.53 -9.64
CA PHE A 290 -39.42 -24.40 -10.50
C PHE A 290 -40.63 -23.63 -11.05
N GLY A 291 -40.97 -23.85 -12.32
CA GLY A 291 -42.19 -23.31 -12.91
C GLY A 291 -42.28 -23.58 -14.41
N GLU A 292 -43.44 -23.30 -14.99
CA GLU A 292 -43.72 -23.57 -16.41
C GLU A 292 -42.79 -22.79 -17.37
N PRO A 293 -42.50 -23.32 -18.57
CA PRO A 293 -41.72 -22.59 -19.58
C PRO A 293 -42.38 -21.25 -19.94
N GLY A 294 -41.59 -20.18 -20.02
CA GLY A 294 -42.07 -18.85 -20.47
C GLY A 294 -42.56 -17.88 -19.38
N THR A 295 -42.42 -18.19 -18.09
CA THR A 295 -42.90 -17.30 -17.00
C THR A 295 -41.98 -16.12 -16.66
N GLY A 296 -40.82 -15.98 -17.31
CA GLY A 296 -39.89 -14.87 -17.05
C GLY A 296 -38.66 -15.23 -16.20
N LYS A 297 -38.57 -16.44 -15.64
CA LYS A 297 -37.41 -16.92 -14.84
C LYS A 297 -36.04 -16.57 -15.43
N THR A 298 -35.77 -16.96 -16.69
CA THR A 298 -34.48 -16.70 -17.35
C THR A 298 -34.23 -15.21 -17.60
N PHE A 299 -35.29 -14.45 -17.88
CA PHE A 299 -35.20 -13.00 -18.05
C PHE A 299 -34.86 -12.33 -16.72
N ALA A 300 -35.57 -12.67 -15.64
CA ALA A 300 -35.34 -12.11 -14.32
C ALA A 300 -33.93 -12.42 -13.78
N THR A 301 -33.44 -13.66 -13.96
CA THR A 301 -32.08 -14.00 -13.54
C THR A 301 -31.03 -13.27 -14.39
N LYS A 302 -31.22 -13.17 -15.71
CA LYS A 302 -30.27 -12.45 -16.58
C LYS A 302 -30.23 -10.96 -16.25
N ASP A 303 -31.38 -10.31 -16.16
CA ASP A 303 -31.51 -8.88 -15.85
C ASP A 303 -30.95 -8.53 -14.47
N MET A 304 -31.21 -9.36 -13.44
CA MET A 304 -30.78 -9.06 -12.08
C MET A 304 -29.33 -9.47 -11.76
N VAL A 305 -28.83 -10.54 -12.39
CA VAL A 305 -27.48 -11.08 -12.09
C VAL A 305 -26.42 -10.58 -13.06
N LEU A 306 -26.77 -10.40 -14.34
CA LEU A 306 -25.81 -9.95 -15.37
C LEU A 306 -25.93 -8.45 -15.67
N GLY A 307 -27.04 -7.81 -15.31
CA GLY A 307 -27.39 -6.46 -15.75
C GLY A 307 -27.72 -6.43 -17.24
#